data_AF-A0A2E0QF07-F1
#
_entry.id   AF-A0A2E0QF07-F1
#
_cell.length_a   1.000
_cell.length_b   1.000
_cell.length_c   1.000
_cell.angle_alpha   90.00
_cell.angle_beta   90.00
_cell.angle_gamma   90.00
#
_symmetry.space_group_name_H-M   'P 1'
#
loop_
_entity.id
_entity.type
_entity.pdbx_description
1 polymer ?
#
loop_
_entity_poly.entity_id
_entity_poly.type
_entity_poly.pdbx_seq_one_letter_code
_entity_poly.pdbx_strand_id
1 'polypeptide(L)'
;MREAVLAIGLVVLILGSMWIATGTFPPMVVVESGSMMHDLEDGSIGAIDPGDLVLVINPARVNIVTYAEATQEGNEDFGYESHGMPGDVIIYRKNGDSETPVI
;
A
#
# COMPACT_ATOMS: atom_id res chain seq x y z
N MET A 1 18.43 -7.55 31.36
CA MET A 1 18.01 -8.78 30.62
C MET A 1 16.50 -8.85 30.45
N ARG A 2 15.71 -8.64 31.53
CA ARG A 2 14.24 -8.61 31.44
C ARG A 2 13.72 -7.53 30.47
N GLU A 3 14.27 -6.31 30.52
CA GLU A 3 13.83 -5.26 29.59
C GLU A 3 14.14 -5.62 28.14
N ALA A 4 15.32 -6.20 27.88
CA ALA A 4 15.71 -6.62 26.54
C ALA A 4 14.78 -7.71 25.99
N VAL A 5 14.39 -8.70 26.80
CA VAL A 5 13.45 -9.76 26.39
C VAL A 5 12.07 -9.18 26.11
N LEU A 6 11.59 -8.25 26.95
CA LEU A 6 10.30 -7.58 26.73
C LEU A 6 10.31 -6.72 25.46
N ALA A 7 11.38 -5.96 25.24
CA ALA A 7 11.53 -5.12 24.06
C ALA A 7 11.59 -5.97 22.78
N ILE A 8 12.41 -7.02 22.74
CA ILE A 8 12.50 -7.93 21.59
C ILE A 8 11.16 -8.64 21.37
N GLY A 9 10.52 -9.12 22.43
CA GLY A 9 9.22 -9.76 22.36
C GLY A 9 8.15 -8.85 21.76
N LEU A 10 8.14 -7.57 22.16
CA LEU A 10 7.23 -6.57 21.61
C LEU A 10 7.48 -6.32 20.12
N VAL A 11 8.74 -6.16 19.71
CA VAL A 11 9.10 -5.94 18.30
C VAL A 11 8.67 -7.13 17.44
N VAL A 12 8.96 -8.35 17.88
CA VAL A 12 8.55 -9.57 17.18
C VAL A 12 7.03 -9.69 17.12
N LEU A 13 6.33 -9.32 18.18
CA LEU A 13 4.86 -9.34 18.20
C LEU A 13 4.28 -8.34 17.19
N ILE A 14 4.78 -7.11 17.15
CA ILE A 14 4.32 -6.08 16.23
C ILE A 14 4.63 -6.50 14.78
N LEU A 15 5.90 -6.76 14.46
CA LEU A 15 6.31 -7.14 13.11
C LEU A 15 5.66 -8.44 12.65
N GLY A 16 5.53 -9.42 13.54
CA GLY A 16 4.84 -10.68 13.29
C GLY A 16 3.35 -10.47 13.01
N SER A 17 2.66 -9.65 13.80
CA SER A 17 1.24 -9.32 13.56
C SER A 17 1.04 -8.62 12.22
N MET A 18 1.91 -7.66 11.88
CA MET A 18 1.86 -6.96 10.61
C MET A 18 2.10 -7.91 9.44
N TRP A 19 3.11 -8.77 9.53
CA TRP A 19 3.40 -9.75 8.48
C TRP A 19 2.24 -10.74 8.29
N ILE A 20 1.61 -11.19 9.37
CA ILE A 20 0.42 -12.05 9.30
C ILE A 20 -0.74 -11.31 8.63
N ALA A 21 -0.96 -10.04 8.95
CA ALA A 21 -2.03 -9.23 8.37
C ALA A 21 -1.80 -8.94 6.88
N THR A 22 -0.62 -8.43 6.52
CA THR A 22 -0.33 -7.97 5.14
C THR A 22 0.06 -9.11 4.21
N GLY A 23 0.70 -10.17 4.71
CA GLY A 23 1.21 -11.27 3.91
C GLY A 23 2.46 -10.94 3.08
N THR A 24 3.08 -9.77 3.31
CA THR A 24 4.28 -9.28 2.61
C THR A 24 5.33 -8.84 3.64
N PHE A 25 6.60 -9.07 3.34
CA PHE A 25 7.73 -8.57 4.14
C PHE A 25 8.74 -7.84 3.24
N PRO A 26 9.16 -6.62 3.58
CA PRO A 26 8.73 -5.80 4.72
C PRO A 26 7.25 -5.35 4.59
N PRO A 27 6.46 -5.32 5.69
CA PRO A 27 5.03 -5.02 5.63
C PRO A 27 4.73 -3.52 5.49
N MET A 28 5.72 -2.66 5.76
CA MET A 28 5.60 -1.20 5.75
C MET A 28 6.74 -0.61 4.92
N VAL A 29 6.41 0.33 4.05
CA VAL A 29 7.37 1.06 3.20
C VAL A 29 7.09 2.56 3.25
N VAL A 30 8.10 3.36 2.95
CA VAL A 30 8.00 4.82 2.87
C VAL A 30 7.86 5.22 1.41
N VAL A 31 6.99 6.18 1.13
CA VAL A 31 6.86 6.79 -0.20
C VAL A 31 7.97 7.82 -0.39
N GLU A 32 8.88 7.57 -1.34
CA GLU A 32 10.05 8.45 -1.56
C GLU A 32 9.84 9.51 -2.65
N SER A 33 8.96 9.27 -3.64
CA SER A 33 8.86 10.11 -4.84
C SER A 33 7.46 10.71 -5.02
N GLY A 34 7.44 11.99 -5.38
CA GLY A 34 6.24 12.73 -5.77
C GLY A 34 5.60 12.29 -7.09
N SER A 35 6.13 11.26 -7.76
CA SER A 35 5.42 10.59 -8.86
C SER A 35 4.14 9.88 -8.41
N MET A 36 3.94 9.74 -7.09
CA MET A 36 2.75 9.17 -6.47
C MET A 36 1.70 10.22 -6.08
N MET A 37 1.99 11.51 -6.24
CA MET A 37 1.03 12.58 -5.93
C MET A 37 -0.09 12.59 -6.98
N HIS A 38 -1.29 12.25 -6.53
CA HIS A 38 -2.52 12.57 -7.25
C HIS A 38 -3.12 13.83 -6.62
N ASP A 39 -3.31 14.82 -7.47
CA ASP A 39 -3.74 16.20 -7.19
C ASP A 39 -2.63 17.21 -6.81
N LEU A 40 -2.71 18.41 -7.40
CA LEU A 40 -1.69 19.48 -7.35
C LEU A 40 -2.00 20.54 -6.28
N GLU A 41 -3.14 20.42 -5.59
CA GLU A 41 -3.52 21.29 -4.47
C GLU A 41 -3.30 20.54 -3.15
N ASP A 42 -2.19 20.85 -2.48
CA ASP A 42 -1.79 20.50 -1.11
C ASP A 42 -2.69 19.49 -0.36
N GLY A 43 -2.30 18.21 -0.37
CA GLY A 43 -2.74 17.19 0.59
C GLY A 43 -4.26 16.99 0.66
N SER A 44 -4.80 16.20 -0.27
CA SER A 44 -6.21 15.81 -0.24
C SER A 44 -6.43 14.57 0.65
N ILE A 45 -7.60 14.47 1.29
CA ILE A 45 -7.97 13.28 2.08
C ILE A 45 -8.07 12.09 1.13
N GLY A 46 -7.13 11.15 1.26
CA GLY A 46 -7.03 9.96 0.40
C GLY A 46 -5.85 9.99 -0.56
N ALA A 47 -5.14 11.10 -0.70
CA ALA A 47 -3.88 11.16 -1.45
C ALA A 47 -2.76 10.38 -0.75
N ILE A 48 -1.79 9.96 -1.55
CA ILE A 48 -0.55 9.34 -1.09
C ILE A 48 0.56 10.38 -1.26
N ASP A 49 1.09 10.88 -0.15
CA ASP A 49 2.09 11.94 -0.16
C ASP A 49 3.52 11.39 0.08
N PRO A 50 4.55 12.05 -0.48
CA PRO A 50 5.94 11.75 -0.12
C PRO A 50 6.16 11.85 1.38
N GLY A 51 6.69 10.77 1.97
CA GLY A 51 6.90 10.64 3.41
C GLY A 51 5.84 9.79 4.13
N ASP A 52 4.76 9.39 3.45
CA ASP A 52 3.76 8.50 4.04
C ASP A 52 4.30 7.08 4.25
N LEU A 53 3.81 6.45 5.33
CA LEU A 53 4.02 5.04 5.63
C LEU A 53 2.84 4.24 5.10
N VAL A 54 3.06 3.42 4.08
CA VAL A 54 2.03 2.57 3.50
C VAL A 54 2.26 1.11 3.86
N LEU A 55 1.17 0.39 4.11
CA LEU A 55 1.20 -1.05 4.35
C LEU A 55 1.01 -1.81 3.04
N VAL A 56 1.96 -2.66 2.70
CA VAL A 56 1.94 -3.40 1.43
C VAL A 56 1.21 -4.71 1.61
N ILE A 57 0.02 -4.82 1.03
CA ILE A 57 -0.78 -6.06 1.09
C ILE A 57 -0.36 -7.02 -0.02
N ASN A 58 -0.31 -8.31 0.29
CA ASN A 58 -0.05 -9.35 -0.69
C ASN A 58 -1.21 -9.42 -1.70
N PRO A 59 -0.96 -9.30 -3.01
CA PRO A 59 -2.02 -9.29 -4.02
C PRO A 59 -2.83 -10.59 -4.06
N ALA A 60 -2.27 -11.72 -3.58
CA ALA A 60 -3.00 -12.98 -3.51
C ALA A 60 -4.05 -13.02 -2.37
N ARG A 61 -4.13 -11.98 -1.53
CA ARG A 61 -5.03 -11.91 -0.37
C ARG A 61 -6.21 -10.95 -0.55
N VAL A 62 -6.22 -10.17 -1.64
CA VAL A 62 -7.23 -9.16 -1.93
C VAL A 62 -7.72 -9.34 -3.37
N ASN A 63 -8.96 -8.96 -3.63
CA ASN A 63 -9.40 -8.78 -5.01
C ASN A 63 -8.91 -7.42 -5.48
N ILE A 64 -8.28 -7.35 -6.65
CA ILE A 64 -7.76 -6.11 -7.23
C ILE A 64 -8.76 -5.64 -8.27
N VAL A 65 -9.34 -4.46 -8.06
CA VAL A 65 -10.25 -3.82 -9.01
C VAL A 65 -9.45 -2.88 -9.90
N THR A 66 -9.47 -3.10 -11.20
CA THR A 66 -8.79 -2.23 -12.15
C THR A 66 -9.62 -0.97 -12.45
N TYR A 67 -8.95 0.07 -12.94
CA TYR A 67 -9.62 1.28 -13.45
C TYR A 67 -10.73 0.96 -14.47
N ALA A 68 -10.51 -0.03 -15.34
CA ALA A 68 -11.47 -0.43 -16.36
C ALA A 68 -12.72 -1.07 -15.74
N GLU A 69 -12.56 -1.92 -14.73
CA GLU A 69 -13.68 -2.54 -14.00
C GLU A 69 -14.47 -1.50 -13.21
N ALA A 70 -13.77 -0.57 -12.55
CA ALA A 70 -14.39 0.50 -11.77
C ALA A 70 -15.18 1.51 -12.60
N THR A 71 -14.84 1.69 -13.89
CA THR A 71 -15.46 2.69 -14.78
C THR A 71 -16.42 2.11 -15.81
N GLN A 72 -16.48 0.78 -15.96
CA GLN A 72 -17.34 0.14 -16.94
C GLN A 72 -18.78 0.02 -16.43
N GLU A 73 -19.71 0.72 -17.08
CA GLU A 73 -21.13 0.61 -16.78
C GLU A 73 -21.61 -0.85 -16.88
N GLY A 74 -22.22 -1.34 -15.79
CA GLY A 74 -22.71 -2.72 -15.69
C GLY A 74 -21.70 -3.74 -15.16
N ASN A 75 -20.48 -3.32 -14.81
CA ASN A 75 -19.55 -4.12 -14.01
C ASN A 75 -20.03 -4.18 -12.54
N GLU A 76 -19.67 -5.26 -11.82
CA GLU A 76 -20.00 -5.42 -10.40
C GLU A 76 -19.29 -4.39 -9.51
N ASP A 77 -18.11 -3.94 -9.92
CA ASP A 77 -17.29 -2.96 -9.20
C ASP A 77 -17.47 -1.52 -9.73
N PHE A 78 -18.51 -1.26 -10.53
CA PHE A 78 -18.76 0.07 -11.09
C PHE A 78 -18.95 1.12 -9.98
N GLY A 79 -18.14 2.18 -10.03
CA GLY A 79 -18.10 3.24 -9.00
C GLY A 79 -17.17 2.94 -7.82
N TYR A 80 -16.38 1.86 -7.86
CA TYR A 80 -15.32 1.61 -6.89
C TYR A 80 -14.19 2.64 -7.00
N GLU A 81 -13.84 3.28 -5.89
CA GLU A 81 -12.76 4.26 -5.82
C GLU A 81 -11.77 3.92 -4.70
N SER A 82 -10.49 4.05 -5.02
CA SER A 82 -9.37 3.93 -4.07
C SER A 82 -8.52 5.18 -4.20
N HIS A 83 -8.14 5.79 -3.07
CA HIS A 83 -7.30 7.00 -3.06
C HIS A 83 -7.82 8.17 -3.92
N GLY A 84 -9.15 8.33 -4.00
CA GLY A 84 -9.79 9.43 -4.72
C GLY A 84 -9.90 9.24 -6.24
N MET A 85 -9.54 8.07 -6.77
CA MET A 85 -9.72 7.72 -8.18
C MET A 85 -10.35 6.33 -8.37
N PRO A 86 -10.94 6.05 -9.53
CA PRO A 86 -11.49 4.72 -9.82
C PRO A 86 -10.43 3.62 -9.85
N GLY A 87 -10.71 2.48 -9.22
CA GLY A 87 -9.83 1.31 -9.17
C GLY A 87 -8.76 1.36 -8.08
N ASP A 88 -8.04 0.25 -7.94
CA ASP A 88 -7.01 0.04 -6.93
C ASP A 88 -5.63 0.54 -7.33
N VAL A 89 -4.86 0.90 -6.30
CA VAL A 89 -3.47 1.31 -6.41
C VAL A 89 -2.56 0.12 -6.15
N ILE A 90 -1.72 -0.22 -7.14
CA ILE A 90 -0.80 -1.35 -7.04
C ILE A 90 0.65 -0.89 -7.06
N ILE A 91 1.47 -1.48 -6.19
CA ILE A 91 2.91 -1.27 -6.20
C ILE A 91 3.54 -2.33 -7.09
N TYR A 92 4.30 -1.91 -8.12
CA TYR A 92 5.01 -2.85 -8.99
C TYR A 92 6.51 -2.51 -9.10
N ARG A 93 7.30 -3.55 -9.40
CA ARG A 93 8.72 -3.40 -9.70
C ARG A 93 8.90 -3.26 -11.20
N LYS A 94 9.33 -2.07 -11.64
CA LYS A 94 9.69 -1.84 -13.03
C LYS A 94 10.90 -2.69 -13.38
N ASN A 95 10.79 -3.53 -14.42
CA ASN A 95 11.86 -4.39 -14.95
C ASN A 95 12.47 -5.41 -13.98
N GLY A 96 11.85 -5.67 -12.83
CA GLY A 96 12.38 -6.58 -11.81
C GLY A 96 13.65 -6.07 -11.11
N ASP A 97 13.98 -4.79 -11.27
CA ASP A 97 15.12 -4.17 -10.61
C ASP A 97 14.81 -3.89 -9.13
N SER A 98 15.86 -3.70 -8.32
CA SER A 98 15.72 -3.38 -6.88
C SER A 98 15.50 -1.89 -6.60
N GLU A 99 15.24 -1.09 -7.64
CA GLU A 99 14.95 0.34 -7.52
C GLU A 99 13.63 0.59 -6.77
N THR A 100 13.46 1.82 -6.28
CA THR A 100 12.27 2.26 -5.55
C THR A 100 11.01 1.94 -6.37
N PRO A 101 10.09 1.11 -5.84
CA PRO A 101 8.88 0.72 -6.55
C PRO A 101 8.05 1.93 -6.98
N VAL A 102 7.40 1.81 -8.12
CA VAL A 102 6.51 2.84 -8.67
C VAL A 102 5.08 2.38 -8.46
N ILE A 103 4.20 3.34 -8.19
CA ILE A 103 2.75 3.18 -8.08
C ILE A 103 2.13 3.72 -9.37
#